data_AF-A0A7W8EE20-F1
#
_entry.id   AF-A0A7W8EE20-F1
#
_cell.length_a   1.000
_cell.length_b   1.000
_cell.length_c   1.000
_cell.angle_alpha   90.00
_cell.angle_beta   90.00
_cell.angle_gamma   90.00
#
_symmetry.space_group_name_H-M   'P 1'
#
loop_
_entity.id
_entity.type
_entity.pdbx_description
1 polymer ?
#
loop_
_entity_poly.entity_id
_entity_poly.type
_entity_poly.pdbx_seq_one_letter_code
_entity_poly.pdbx_strand_id
1 'polypeptide(L)' 'MYGWLWRKLPAPLGKRLLTAAVLAAIAAAVLWYAVFPLLEPAVTLDEVTVRR' A
#
# COMPACT_ATOMS: atom_id res chain seq x y z
N MET A 1 2.40 -4.82 -32.86
CA MET A 1 3.23 -3.60 -32.79
C MET A 1 3.39 -3.13 -31.35
N TYR A 2 4.28 -3.74 -30.57
CA TYR A 2 4.92 -3.20 -29.34
C TYR A 2 6.10 -4.13 -28.93
N GLY A 3 6.12 -5.38 -29.41
CA GLY A 3 7.12 -6.39 -29.04
C GLY A 3 8.60 -6.03 -29.26
N TRP A 4 8.93 -5.11 -30.17
CA TRP A 4 10.32 -4.67 -30.34
C TRP A 4 10.79 -3.72 -29.23
N LEU A 5 9.88 -2.92 -28.67
CA LEU A 5 10.16 -2.01 -27.56
C LEU A 5 10.39 -2.77 -26.24
N TRP A 6 9.76 -3.94 -26.10
CA TRP A 6 9.90 -4.83 -24.93
C TRP A 6 11.24 -5.58 -24.90
N ARG A 7 12.00 -5.60 -26.00
CA ARG A 7 13.31 -6.26 -26.10
C ARG A 7 14.51 -5.36 -25.78
N LYS A 8 14.33 -4.04 -25.76
CA LYS A 8 15.42 -3.06 -25.54
C LYS A 8 15.48 -2.47 -24.14
N LEU A 9 14.54 -2.80 -23.26
CA LEU A 9 14.56 -2.32 -21.88
C LEU A 9 15.45 -3.26 -21.04
N PRO A 10 16.62 -2.80 -20.54
CA PRO A 10 17.59 -3.62 -19.80
C PRO A 10 17.15 -3.93 -18.36
N ALA A 11 15.83 -3.97 -18.12
CA ALA A 11 15.22 -4.37 -16.87
C ALA A 11 14.14 -5.41 -17.19
N PRO A 12 14.27 -6.67 -16.73
CA PRO A 12 13.23 -7.67 -16.91
C PRO A 12 11.92 -7.12 -16.32
N LEU A 13 10.81 -7.27 -17.04
CA LEU A 13 9.49 -6.81 -16.61
C LEU A 13 9.13 -7.29 -15.21
N GLY A 14 9.60 -8.48 -14.84
CA GLY A 14 9.53 -9.00 -13.48
C GLY A 14 10.14 -8.06 -12.44
N LYS A 15 11.30 -7.44 -12.68
CA LYS A 15 11.90 -6.48 -11.73
C LYS A 15 11.07 -5.21 -11.58
N ARG A 16 10.48 -4.69 -12.67
CA ARG A 16 9.59 -3.51 -12.62
C ARG A 16 8.30 -3.80 -11.85
N LEU A 17 7.69 -4.94 -12.12
CA LEU A 17 6.52 -5.41 -11.38
C LEU A 17 6.84 -5.68 -9.92
N LEU A 18 8.00 -6.29 -9.64
CA LEU A 18 8.45 -6.54 -8.27
C LEU A 18 8.68 -5.23 -7.51
N THR A 19 9.34 -4.24 -8.12
CA THR A 19 9.55 -2.93 -7.46
C THR A 19 8.24 -2.19 -7.23
N ALA A 20 7.31 -2.21 -8.20
CA ALA A 20 5.99 -1.63 -8.02
C ALA A 20 5.19 -2.33 -6.91
N ALA A 21 5.22 -3.67 -6.89
CA ALA A 21 4.56 -4.48 -5.86
C ALA A 21 5.17 -4.25 -4.47
N VAL A 22 6.50 -4.14 -4.38
CA VAL A 22 7.21 -3.84 -3.12
C VAL A 22 6.84 -2.44 -2.62
N LEU A 23 6.82 -1.43 -3.50
CA LEU A 23 6.39 -0.08 -3.11
C LEU A 23 4.94 -0.05 -2.62
N ALA A 24 4.03 -0.75 -3.31
CA ALA A 24 2.64 -0.86 -2.88
C ALA A 24 2.50 -1.58 -1.53
N ALA A 25 3.25 -2.66 -1.31
CA ALA A 25 3.27 -3.40 -0.05
C ALA A 25 3.81 -2.55 1.10
N ILE A 26 4.89 -1.78 0.87
CA ILE A 26 5.43 -0.85 1.86
C ILE A 26 4.39 0.22 2.20
N ALA A 27 3.73 0.82 1.20
CA ALA A 27 2.69 1.81 1.45
C ALA A 27 1.53 1.23 2.25
N ALA A 28 1.05 0.04 1.90
CA ALA A 28 0.00 -0.65 2.64
C ALA A 28 0.42 -0.93 4.10
N ALA A 29 1.66 -1.38 4.32
CA ALA A 29 2.19 -1.61 5.66
C ALA A 29 2.29 -0.30 6.46
N VAL A 30 2.75 0.79 5.87
CA VAL A 30 2.79 2.10 6.52
C VAL A 30 1.38 2.56 6.89
N LEU A 31 0.41 2.41 5.99
CA LEU A 31 -0.98 2.73 6.32
C LEU A 31 -1.46 1.88 7.51
N TRP A 32 -1.24 0.57 7.46
CA TRP A 32 -1.74 -0.36 8.48
C TRP A 32 -1.09 -0.18 9.85
N TYR A 33 0.22 0.07 9.90
CA TYR A 33 0.97 0.10 11.17
C TYR A 33 1.29 1.50 11.69
N ALA A 34 1.17 2.55 10.87
CA ALA A 34 1.41 3.92 11.32
C ALA A 34 0.13 4.77 11.24
N VAL A 35 -0.56 4.74 10.11
CA VAL A 35 -1.74 5.61 9.91
C VAL A 35 -2.93 5.14 10.75
N PHE A 36 -3.26 3.85 10.73
CA PHE A 36 -4.36 3.32 11.53
C PHE A 36 -4.17 3.53 13.05
N PRO A 37 -2.99 3.23 13.64
CA PRO A 37 -2.75 3.50 15.07
C PRO A 37 -2.79 4.99 15.43
N LEU A 38 -2.40 5.88 14.52
CA LEU A 38 -2.54 7.33 14.73
C LEU A 38 -4.00 7.80 14.60
N LEU A 39 -4.85 7.07 13.87
CA LEU A 39 -6.28 7.33 13.74
C LEU A 39 -7.11 6.71 14.86
N GLU A 40 -6.62 5.66 15.52
CA GLU A 40 -7.24 5.05 16.71
C GLU A 40 -7.66 6.09 17.77
N PRO A 41 -6.84 7.08 18.17
CA PRO A 41 -7.27 8.14 19.08
C PRO A 41 -8.26 9.15 18.48
N ALA A 42 -8.34 9.26 17.15
CA ALA A 42 -9.27 10.17 16.46
C ALA A 42 -10.64 9.52 16.20
N VAL A 43 -10.70 8.18 16.24
CA VAL A 43 -11.86 7.38 15.93
C VAL A 43 -12.43 6.86 17.25
N THR A 44 -13.34 7.65 17.84
CA THR A 44 -14.05 7.33 19.10
C THR A 44 -15.08 6.21 18.90
N LEU A 45 -14.63 4.99 18.59
CA LEU A 45 -15.49 3.80 18.50
C LEU A 45 -15.81 3.18 19.87
N ASP A 46 -15.02 3.52 20.89
CA ASP A 46 -15.19 3.04 22.27
C ASP A 46 -16.17 3.87 23.10
N GLU A 47 -16.80 4.90 22.53
CA GLU A 47 -17.89 5.61 23.19
C GLU A 47 -19.14 4.73 23.22
N VAL A 48 -19.19 3.85 24.23
CA VAL A 48 -20.38 3.09 24.61
C VAL A 48 -21.48 4.08 24.95
N THR A 49 -22.33 4.40 23.98
CA THR A 49 -23.53 5.23 24.15
C THR A 49 -24.61 4.42 24.87
N VAL A 50 -24.31 3.84 26.04
CA VAL A 50 -25.35 3.25 26.89
C VAL A 50 -26.08 4.42 27.55
N ARG A 51 -27.16 4.84 26.90
CA ARG A 51 -28.16 5.73 27.48
C ARG A 51 -28.89 4.94 28.57
N ARG A 52 -28.65 5.29 29.83
CA ARG A 52 -29.50 4.85 30.96
C ARG A 52 -30.84 5.58 30.93
#